data_AF-A0A6P6GBT6-F1
#
_entry.id   AF-A0A6P6GBT6-F1
#
_cell.length_a   1.000
_cell.length_b   1.000
_cell.length_c   1.000
_cell.angle_alpha   90.00
_cell.angle_beta   90.00
_cell.angle_gamma   90.00
#
_symmetry.space_group_name_H-M   'P 1'
#
loop_
_entity.id
_entity.type
_entity.pdbx_description
1 polymer ?
#
loop_
_entity_poly.entity_id
_entity_poly.type
_entity_poly.pdbx_seq_one_letter_code
_entity_poly.pdbx_strand_id
1 'polypeptide(L)'
;MGGIGPCGVNDKYAKEAAKYAVEEHNKRTSENVTLKNIVKANSQFANDMVFYLTLETLVGDQTFFKEAIVHQYVDGSQKLDIFRDAIYYYKIKELESNLGGNADSSTKRSAGRIIYCSGA
;
A
#
# COMPACT_ATOMS: atom_id res chain seq x y z
N MET A 1 -9.43 -12.08 -14.19
CA MET A 1 -8.82 -11.20 -13.19
C MET A 1 -9.92 -10.52 -12.39
N GLY A 2 -9.76 -10.40 -11.07
CA GLY A 2 -10.65 -9.65 -10.19
C GLY A 2 -10.36 -8.15 -10.25
N GLY A 3 -11.28 -7.35 -9.70
CA GLY A 3 -11.08 -5.91 -9.53
C GLY A 3 -10.02 -5.62 -8.46
N ILE A 4 -9.50 -4.38 -8.47
CA ILE A 4 -8.64 -3.87 -7.40
C ILE A 4 -9.53 -3.52 -6.21
N GLY A 5 -9.24 -4.10 -5.04
CA GLY A 5 -10.01 -3.86 -3.81
C GLY A 5 -9.11 -3.48 -2.64
N PRO A 6 -9.64 -2.82 -1.60
CA PRO A 6 -8.88 -2.54 -0.39
C PRO A 6 -8.50 -3.84 0.33
N CYS A 7 -7.28 -3.89 0.85
CA CYS A 7 -6.85 -4.92 1.79
C CYS A 7 -6.33 -4.28 3.09
N GLY A 8 -6.28 -5.05 4.17
CA GLY A 8 -5.85 -4.52 5.46
C GLY A 8 -4.38 -4.11 5.42
N VAL A 9 -4.04 -2.92 5.93
CA VAL A 9 -2.62 -2.51 6.11
C VAL A 9 -1.86 -3.42 7.08
N ASN A 10 -2.60 -4.17 7.90
CA ASN A 10 -2.08 -5.17 8.81
C ASN A 10 -2.08 -6.59 8.25
N ASP A 11 -2.58 -6.78 7.03
CA ASP A 11 -2.55 -8.07 6.33
C ASP A 11 -1.11 -8.58 6.20
N LYS A 12 -0.92 -9.87 6.41
CA LYS A 12 0.39 -10.51 6.40
C LYS A 12 1.08 -10.31 5.06
N TYR A 13 0.37 -10.54 3.96
CA TYR A 13 0.94 -10.47 2.62
C TYR A 13 1.22 -9.04 2.19
N ALA A 14 0.35 -8.09 2.59
CA ALA A 14 0.64 -6.66 2.39
C ALA A 14 1.92 -6.21 3.13
N LYS A 15 2.14 -6.71 4.36
CA LYS A 15 3.38 -6.44 5.13
C LYS A 15 4.61 -7.05 4.47
N GLU A 16 4.52 -8.27 3.97
CA GLU A 16 5.60 -8.93 3.25
C GLU A 16 5.95 -8.18 1.95
N ALA A 17 4.93 -7.81 1.17
CA ALA A 17 5.10 -7.03 -0.06
C ALA A 17 5.73 -5.64 0.21
N ALA A 18 5.31 -4.95 1.28
CA ALA A 18 5.89 -3.66 1.65
C ALA A 18 7.38 -3.76 2.02
N LYS A 19 7.75 -4.77 2.80
CA LYS A 19 9.16 -5.02 3.17
C LYS A 19 10.00 -5.33 1.94
N TYR A 20 9.53 -6.25 1.10
CA TYR A 20 10.21 -6.61 -0.14
C TYR A 20 10.40 -5.39 -1.06
N ALA A 21 9.37 -4.54 -1.21
CA ALA A 21 9.46 -3.35 -2.05
C ALA A 21 10.61 -2.41 -1.62
N VAL A 22 10.74 -2.16 -0.32
CA VAL A 22 11.80 -1.29 0.22
C VAL A 22 13.18 -1.96 0.10
N GLU A 23 13.28 -3.24 0.44
CA GLU A 23 14.54 -3.99 0.32
C GLU A 23 15.02 -4.05 -1.13
N GLU A 24 14.13 -4.33 -2.07
CA GLU A 24 14.45 -4.44 -3.48
C GLU A 24 14.80 -3.07 -4.09
N HIS A 25 14.11 -1.99 -3.67
CA HIS A 25 14.48 -0.63 -4.04
C HIS A 25 15.89 -0.27 -3.55
N ASN A 26 16.21 -0.53 -2.28
CA ASN A 26 17.53 -0.23 -1.70
C ASN A 26 18.64 -1.13 -2.26
N LYS A 27 18.32 -2.29 -2.86
CA LYS A 27 19.30 -3.10 -3.60
C LYS A 27 19.59 -2.50 -4.99
N ARG A 28 18.56 -2.00 -5.67
CA ARG A 28 18.64 -1.44 -7.02
C ARG A 28 19.18 -0.01 -7.03
N THR A 29 18.96 0.73 -5.96
CA THR A 29 19.38 2.11 -5.77
C THR A 29 20.33 2.20 -4.59
N SER A 30 21.28 3.14 -4.60
CA SER A 30 22.09 3.42 -3.41
C SER A 30 21.36 4.29 -2.38
N GLU A 31 20.02 4.27 -2.38
CA GLU A 31 19.18 4.98 -1.42
C GLU A 31 18.99 4.10 -0.16
N ASN A 32 18.99 4.71 1.02
CA ASN A 32 18.78 4.01 2.30
C ASN A 32 17.39 4.32 2.85
N VAL A 33 16.36 3.83 2.16
CA VAL A 33 14.96 4.05 2.54
C VAL A 33 14.57 3.07 3.64
N THR A 34 13.96 3.54 4.72
CA THR A 34 13.41 2.69 5.79
C THR A 34 11.89 2.68 5.72
N LEU A 35 11.26 1.51 5.81
CA LEU A 35 9.81 1.39 5.93
C LEU A 35 9.36 1.80 7.34
N LYS A 36 8.46 2.78 7.44
CA LYS A 36 7.86 3.21 8.71
C LYS A 36 6.47 2.60 8.90
N ASN A 37 5.56 2.81 7.93
CA ASN A 37 4.19 2.30 7.97
C ASN A 37 3.64 1.97 6.58
N ILE A 38 2.61 1.13 6.53
CA ILE A 38 1.72 1.02 5.37
C ILE A 38 0.52 1.92 5.63
N VAL A 39 0.34 2.92 4.77
CA VAL A 39 -0.75 3.90 4.89
C VAL A 39 -2.00 3.43 4.17
N LYS A 40 -1.81 2.81 3.02
CA LYS A 40 -2.88 2.27 2.18
C LYS A 40 -2.40 1.00 1.52
N ALA A 41 -3.29 0.01 1.47
CA ALA A 41 -3.04 -1.24 0.78
C ALA A 41 -4.29 -1.63 0.00
N ASN A 42 -4.09 -1.93 -1.27
CA ASN A 42 -5.08 -2.57 -2.12
C ASN A 42 -4.46 -3.85 -2.69
N SER A 43 -5.30 -4.83 -2.99
CA SER A 43 -4.89 -6.04 -3.69
C SER A 43 -5.76 -6.32 -4.91
N GLN A 44 -5.22 -7.10 -5.83
CA GLN A 44 -5.93 -7.61 -6.98
C GLN A 44 -5.51 -9.06 -7.22
N PHE A 45 -6.50 -9.93 -7.44
CA PHE A 45 -6.25 -11.30 -7.86
C PHE A 45 -6.27 -11.36 -9.39
N ALA A 46 -5.08 -11.46 -9.99
CA ALA A 46 -4.88 -11.51 -11.43
C ALA A 46 -4.50 -12.94 -11.85
N ASN A 47 -3.38 -13.13 -12.53
CA ASN A 47 -2.74 -14.46 -12.67
C ASN A 47 -1.87 -14.78 -11.45
N ASP A 48 -1.58 -13.77 -10.64
CA ASP A 48 -0.83 -13.70 -9.42
C ASP A 48 -1.52 -12.71 -8.46
N MET A 49 -0.99 -12.55 -7.24
CA MET A 49 -1.50 -11.57 -6.30
C MET A 49 -0.72 -10.25 -6.46
N VAL A 50 -1.41 -9.18 -6.81
CA VAL A 50 -0.79 -7.86 -6.99
C VAL A 50 -1.15 -6.96 -5.81
N PHE A 51 -0.15 -6.36 -5.18
CA PHE A 51 -0.31 -5.36 -4.13
C PHE A 51 -0.02 -3.96 -4.65
N TYR A 52 -0.95 -3.05 -4.40
CA TYR A 52 -0.79 -1.62 -4.66
C TYR A 52 -0.73 -0.91 -3.30
N LEU A 53 0.45 -0.42 -2.95
CA LEU A 53 0.77 0.06 -1.61
C LEU A 53 1.09 1.55 -1.65
N THR A 54 0.64 2.28 -0.62
CA THR A 54 1.19 3.58 -0.25
C THR A 54 1.92 3.41 1.07
N LEU A 55 3.21 3.69 1.06
CA LEU A 55 4.14 3.46 2.16
C LEU A 55 4.57 4.79 2.76
N GLU A 56 4.57 4.88 4.08
CA GLU A 56 5.31 5.90 4.80
C GLU A 56 6.74 5.39 5.00
N THR A 57 7.72 6.18 4.58
CA THR A 57 9.12 5.82 4.56
C THR A 57 9.98 6.92 5.18
N LEU A 58 11.20 6.57 5.59
CA LEU A 58 12.19 7.51 6.10
C LEU A 58 13.45 7.46 5.24
N VAL A 59 14.01 8.62 4.95
CA VAL A 59 15.38 8.77 4.42
C VAL A 59 16.12 9.69 5.40
N GLY A 60 16.98 9.09 6.23
CA GLY A 60 17.44 9.74 7.45
C GLY A 60 16.25 10.05 8.38
N ASP A 61 16.10 11.32 8.79
CA ASP A 61 15.00 11.77 9.65
C ASP A 61 13.80 12.33 8.88
N GLN A 62 13.89 12.40 7.55
CA GLN A 62 12.84 12.97 6.71
C GLN A 62 11.82 11.90 6.29
N THR A 63 10.53 12.23 6.41
CA THR A 63 9.44 11.34 6.04
C THR A 63 9.02 11.54 4.58
N PHE A 64 8.98 10.43 3.84
CA PHE A 64 8.53 10.38 2.46
C PHE A 64 7.39 9.39 2.28
N PHE A 65 6.43 9.68 1.39
CA PHE A 65 5.42 8.73 0.98
C PHE A 65 5.74 8.17 -0.39
N LYS A 66 5.75 6.84 -0.51
CA LYS A 66 6.07 6.12 -1.74
C LYS A 66 4.89 5.27 -2.19
N GLU A 67 4.66 5.19 -3.49
CA GLU A 67 3.81 4.18 -4.12
C GLU A 67 4.66 2.97 -4.49
N ALA A 68 4.16 1.77 -4.15
CA ALA A 68 4.78 0.52 -4.58
C ALA A 68 3.77 -0.42 -5.24
N ILE A 69 4.19 -1.09 -6.30
CA ILE A 69 3.45 -2.20 -6.91
C ILE A 69 4.31 -3.46 -6.84
N VAL A 70 3.80 -4.49 -6.17
CA VAL A 70 4.48 -5.76 -5.96
C VAL A 70 3.61 -6.90 -6.43
N HIS A 71 4.15 -7.71 -7.32
CA HIS A 71 3.58 -8.99 -7.72
C HIS A 71 4.09 -10.09 -6.79
N GLN A 72 3.19 -10.93 -6.30
CA GLN A 72 3.49 -12.13 -5.52
C GLN A 72 2.97 -13.35 -6.28
N TYR A 73 3.90 -14.19 -6.72
CA TYR A 73 3.64 -15.37 -7.52
C TYR A 73 3.34 -16.60 -6.66
N VAL A 74 2.75 -17.62 -7.28
CA VAL A 74 2.34 -18.86 -6.59
C VAL A 74 3.53 -19.64 -6.04
N ASP A 75 4.70 -19.51 -6.66
CA ASP A 75 5.96 -20.12 -6.19
C ASP A 75 6.59 -19.38 -5.00
N GLY A 76 5.94 -18.30 -4.53
CA GLY A 76 6.41 -17.46 -3.43
C GLY A 76 7.39 -16.37 -3.86
N SER A 77 7.82 -16.35 -5.13
CA SER A 77 8.66 -15.26 -5.64
C SER A 77 7.87 -13.95 -5.68
N GLN A 78 8.62 -12.84 -5.58
CA GLN A 78 8.06 -11.50 -5.63
C GLN A 78 8.79 -10.67 -6.68
N LYS A 79 8.09 -9.69 -7.26
CA LYS A 79 8.64 -8.75 -8.22
C LYS A 79 8.17 -7.34 -7.93
N LEU A 80 9.13 -6.43 -7.82
CA LEU A 80 8.89 -4.99 -7.67
C LEU A 80 8.77 -4.34 -9.05
N ASP A 81 7.58 -3.85 -9.37
CA ASP A 81 7.28 -3.17 -10.63
C ASP A 81 7.38 -1.65 -10.52
N ILE A 82 6.86 -1.06 -9.44
CA ILE A 82 6.93 0.39 -9.20
C ILE A 82 7.43 0.63 -7.78
N PHE A 83 8.33 1.60 -7.62
CA PHE A 83 8.66 2.25 -6.36
C PHE A 83 8.99 3.72 -6.63
N ARG A 84 8.09 4.65 -6.29
CA ARG A 84 8.22 6.07 -6.63
C ARG A 84 7.51 6.97 -5.62
N ASP A 85 7.69 8.28 -5.71
CA ASP A 85 6.99 9.24 -4.84
C ASP A 85 5.47 9.19 -5.02
N ALA A 86 4.75 9.15 -3.90
CA ALA A 86 3.29 9.17 -3.85
C ALA A 86 2.75 10.61 -3.96
N ILE A 87 3.00 11.28 -5.08
CA ILE A 87 2.70 12.71 -5.29
C ILE A 87 1.23 13.05 -4.98
N TYR A 88 0.29 12.19 -5.39
CA TYR A 88 -1.13 12.43 -5.13
C TYR A 88 -1.51 12.27 -3.66
N TYR A 89 -0.81 11.42 -2.91
CA TYR A 89 -1.06 11.26 -1.48
C TYR A 89 -0.72 12.55 -0.71
N TYR A 90 0.41 13.20 -1.04
CA TYR A 90 0.75 14.51 -0.48
C TYR A 90 -0.31 15.56 -0.77
N LYS A 91 -0.77 15.64 -2.02
CA LYS A 91 -1.78 16.62 -2.43
C LYS A 91 -3.10 16.42 -1.69
N ILE A 92 -3.54 15.17 -1.48
CA ILE A 92 -4.77 14.88 -0.71
C ILE A 92 -4.58 15.27 0.76
N LYS A 93 -3.46 14.88 1.39
CA LYS A 93 -3.12 15.28 2.78
C LYS A 93 -3.12 16.79 2.98
N GLU A 94 -2.51 17.52 2.05
CA GLU A 94 -2.48 18.98 2.06
C GLU A 94 -3.89 19.57 1.96
N LEU A 95 -4.70 19.06 1.03
CA LEU A 95 -6.09 19.49 0.87
C LEU A 95 -6.93 19.20 2.13
N GLU A 96 -6.80 18.01 2.72
CA GLU A 96 -7.49 17.64 3.97
C GLU A 96 -7.11 18.55 5.14
N SER A 97 -5.83 18.92 5.25
CA SER A 97 -5.34 19.87 6.24
C SER A 97 -5.91 21.27 6.02
N ASN A 98 -5.89 21.74 4.77
CA ASN A 98 -6.34 23.08 4.40
C ASN A 98 -7.87 23.25 4.49
N LEU A 99 -8.63 22.15 4.37
CA LEU A 99 -10.08 22.14 4.50
C LEU A 99 -10.57 22.04 5.96
N GLY A 100 -9.68 22.12 6.95
CA GLY A 100 -10.06 22.19 8.36
C GLY A 100 -10.45 20.84 8.98
N GLY A 101 -9.93 19.73 8.45
CA GLY A 101 -9.83 18.46 9.19
C GLY A 101 -11.12 17.95 9.85
N ASN A 102 -12.29 18.06 9.22
CA ASN A 102 -13.44 17.24 9.57
C ASN A 102 -14.46 17.14 8.43
N ALA A 103 -14.08 16.46 7.35
CA ALA A 103 -15.11 15.86 6.52
C ALA A 103 -15.67 14.67 7.32
N ASP A 104 -16.82 14.89 7.98
CA ASP A 104 -17.63 13.82 8.56
C ASP A 104 -17.83 12.73 7.49
N SER A 105 -17.18 11.58 7.68
CA SER A 105 -17.35 10.41 6.80
C SER A 105 -18.60 9.63 7.17
N SER A 106 -19.71 10.32 7.44
CA SER A 106 -21.04 9.75 7.49
C SER A 106 -21.59 9.43 6.10
N THR A 107 -20.75 8.91 5.19
CA THR A 107 -21.24 8.12 4.06
C THR A 107 -21.13 6.64 4.43
N LYS A 108 -22.00 6.22 5.36
CA LYS A 108 -22.48 4.82 5.37
C LYS A 108 -23.28 4.62 4.09
N ARG A 109 -22.60 4.44 2.96
CA ARG A 109 -23.21 3.84 1.77
C ARG A 109 -23.38 2.35 2.06
N SER A 110 -24.57 2.05 2.55
CA SER A 110 -25.28 0.79 2.37
C SER A 110 -24.91 0.12 1.02
N ALA A 111 -24.08 -0.91 1.08
CA ALA A 111 -24.03 -1.98 0.11
C ALA A 111 -23.51 -3.23 0.83
N GLY A 112 -24.19 -4.35 0.63
CA GLY A 112 -24.16 -5.53 1.49
C GLY A 112 -22.78 -6.16 1.73
N ARG A 113 -22.61 -6.68 2.95
CA ARG A 113 -22.21 -8.08 3.25
C ARG A 113 -21.62 -8.82 2.04
N ILE A 114 -20.37 -9.26 2.13
CA ILE A 114 -20.00 -10.66 2.45
C ILE A 114 -18.60 -10.65 3.11
N ILE A 115 -18.55 -11.15 4.35
CA ILE A 115 -17.32 -11.55 5.03
C ILE A 115 -17.04 -12.99 4.58
N TYR A 116 -15.89 -13.26 3.98
CA TYR A 116 -15.33 -14.61 3.96
C TYR A 116 -14.04 -14.59 4.80
N CYS A 117 -14.18 -14.89 6.07
CA CYS A 117 -13.12 -15.46 6.88
C CYS A 117 -13.59 -16.88 7.21
N SER A 118 -13.08 -17.88 6.49
CA SER A 118 -13.24 -19.29 6.87
C SER A 118 -11.91 -19.74 7.47
N GLY A 119 -11.85 -19.71 8.80
CA GLY A 119 -10.99 -20.61 9.56
C GLY A 119 -11.73 -21.94 9.71
N ALA A 120 -11.05 -23.02 9.37
CA ALA A 120 -11.30 -24.37 9.84
C ALA A 120 -9.97 -24.91 10.35
#